data_AF-A0A520HZP3-F1
#
_entry.id   AF-A0A520HZP3-F1
#
_cell.length_a   1.000
_cell.length_b   1.000
_cell.length_c   1.000
_cell.angle_alpha   90.00
_cell.angle_beta   90.00
_cell.angle_gamma   90.00
#
_symmetry.space_group_name_H-M   'P 1'
#
loop_
_entity.id
_entity.type
_entity.pdbx_description
1 polymer ?
#
loop_
_entity_poly.entity_id
_entity_poly.type
_entity_poly.pdbx_seq_one_letter_code
_entity_poly.pdbx_strand_id
1 'polypeptide(L)'
;MYRLRRAITIEPVAGAVHWSRDSGEGVADPRLAELGRRWLGDPGEPATGWHAHRLSLGVTEGQQELGIDQTLWLEANARELNGVSFTKGCYTGQENTARMHHRAKVNRRLVVAPLTEAGDRTRASYPDLGLMVELRRVESLGDARVPAWLATALAMQEPA
;
A
#
# COMPACT_ATOMS: atom_id res chain seq x y z
N MET A 1 -9.13 21.22 -8.46
CA MET A 1 -9.01 21.11 -9.94
C MET A 1 -10.23 20.45 -10.60
N TYR A 2 -10.82 19.36 -10.07
CA TYR A 2 -11.84 18.56 -10.78
C TYR A 2 -13.33 18.86 -10.47
N ARG A 3 -13.64 19.91 -9.70
CA ARG A 3 -15.02 20.18 -9.21
C ARG A 3 -15.84 21.15 -10.09
N LEU A 4 -15.26 21.68 -11.16
CA LEU A 4 -15.93 22.69 -11.98
C LEU A 4 -17.25 22.12 -12.51
N ARG A 5 -18.37 22.81 -12.23
CA ARG A 5 -19.73 22.42 -12.62
C ARG A 5 -20.23 21.10 -12.01
N ARG A 6 -19.64 20.63 -10.92
CA ARG A 6 -20.19 19.52 -10.12
C ARG A 6 -20.66 20.03 -8.77
N ALA A 7 -21.88 19.68 -8.38
CA ALA A 7 -22.44 20.00 -7.06
C ALA A 7 -21.82 19.07 -6.00
N ILE A 8 -20.56 19.34 -5.62
CA ILE A 8 -19.80 18.57 -4.64
C ILE A 8 -19.09 19.53 -3.69
N THR A 9 -19.27 19.31 -2.40
CA THR A 9 -18.55 20.00 -1.31
C THR A 9 -17.44 19.09 -0.79
N ILE A 10 -16.29 19.66 -0.48
CA ILE A 10 -15.17 18.98 0.17
C ILE A 10 -14.82 19.82 1.39
N GLU A 11 -14.91 19.23 2.57
CA GLU A 11 -14.63 19.90 3.84
C GLU A 11 -13.92 18.95 4.81
N PRO A 12 -13.12 19.49 5.75
CA PRO A 12 -12.61 18.69 6.84
C PRO A 12 -13.75 18.16 7.71
N VAL A 13 -13.65 16.89 8.10
CA VAL A 13 -14.56 16.27 9.06
C VAL A 13 -13.79 16.07 10.36
N ALA A 14 -14.35 16.53 11.48
CA ALA A 14 -13.80 16.29 12.81
C ALA A 14 -13.88 14.79 13.15
N GLY A 15 -12.88 14.28 13.86
CA GLY A 15 -12.80 12.87 14.23
C GLY A 15 -11.40 12.30 14.02
N ALA A 16 -11.26 11.01 14.29
CA ALA A 16 -10.05 10.24 14.07
C ALA A 16 -10.33 8.95 13.30
N VAL A 17 -9.31 8.45 12.63
CA VAL A 17 -9.29 7.10 12.05
C VAL A 17 -8.73 6.17 13.11
N HIS A 18 -9.50 5.16 13.47
CA HIS A 18 -9.10 4.19 14.49
C HIS A 18 -8.72 2.86 13.88
N TRP A 19 -7.93 2.12 14.63
CA TRP A 19 -7.48 0.79 14.27
C TRP A 19 -7.43 -0.12 15.49
N SER A 20 -7.79 -1.38 15.30
CA SER A 20 -7.48 -2.46 16.22
C SER A 20 -7.24 -3.75 15.46
N ARG A 21 -6.34 -4.58 15.96
CA ARG A 21 -6.13 -5.94 15.46
C ARG A 21 -7.27 -6.88 15.88
N ASP A 22 -7.75 -6.71 17.11
CA ASP A 22 -8.54 -7.72 17.82
C ASP A 22 -9.95 -7.23 18.22
N SER A 23 -10.29 -5.94 18.03
CA SER A 23 -11.61 -5.44 18.39
C SER A 23 -12.71 -5.93 17.45
N GLY A 24 -13.93 -6.08 17.99
CA GLY A 24 -15.14 -6.33 17.19
C GLY A 24 -15.72 -5.08 16.52
N GLU A 25 -15.14 -3.90 16.75
CA GLU A 25 -15.63 -2.63 16.23
C GLU A 25 -15.17 -2.37 14.78
N GLY A 26 -15.97 -1.63 14.02
CA GLY A 26 -15.62 -1.19 12.67
C GLY A 26 -15.84 -2.22 11.56
N VAL A 27 -15.01 -2.14 10.53
CA VAL A 27 -14.97 -3.07 9.39
C VAL A 27 -13.55 -3.58 9.18
N ALA A 28 -13.40 -4.75 8.56
CA ALA A 28 -12.08 -5.25 8.19
C ALA A 28 -11.37 -4.26 7.25
N ASP A 29 -10.05 -4.12 7.39
CA ASP A 29 -9.26 -3.25 6.53
C ASP A 29 -9.39 -3.72 5.06
N PRO A 30 -9.75 -2.84 4.12
CA PRO A 30 -10.07 -3.25 2.74
C PRO A 30 -8.85 -3.74 1.96
N ARG A 31 -7.63 -3.47 2.43
CA ARG A 31 -6.39 -3.92 1.76
C ARG A 31 -6.12 -5.39 2.02
N LEU A 32 -6.27 -5.79 3.29
CA LEU A 32 -5.95 -7.12 3.79
C LEU A 32 -6.64 -7.30 5.15
N ALA A 33 -7.46 -8.34 5.30
CA ALA A 33 -8.24 -8.55 6.52
C ALA A 33 -7.37 -8.73 7.77
N GLU A 34 -6.18 -9.29 7.60
CA GLU A 34 -5.15 -9.52 8.62
C GLU A 34 -4.57 -8.22 9.19
N LEU A 35 -4.75 -7.08 8.51
CA LEU A 35 -4.44 -5.77 9.09
C LEU A 35 -5.38 -5.40 10.24
N GLY A 36 -6.45 -6.15 10.49
CA GLY A 36 -7.42 -5.86 11.54
C GLY A 36 -8.56 -4.99 11.03
N ARG A 37 -9.12 -4.16 11.91
CA ARG A 37 -10.34 -3.42 11.67
C ARG A 37 -10.15 -1.91 11.78
N ARG A 38 -10.96 -1.16 11.04
CA ARG A 38 -10.95 0.29 10.90
C ARG A 38 -12.32 0.89 11.17
N TRP A 39 -12.36 2.05 11.81
CA TRP A 39 -13.57 2.85 11.97
C TRP A 39 -13.25 4.34 12.09
N LEU A 40 -14.28 5.18 11.95
CA LEU A 40 -14.22 6.62 12.20
C LEU A 40 -14.94 6.90 13.51
N GLY A 41 -14.37 7.74 14.36
CA GLY A 41 -14.93 8.07 15.67
C GLY A 41 -14.33 9.36 16.24
N ASP A 42 -14.74 9.70 17.46
CA ASP A 42 -14.13 10.80 18.20
C ASP A 42 -12.66 10.49 18.53
N PRO A 43 -11.76 11.49 18.53
CA PRO A 43 -10.36 11.28 18.87
C PRO A 43 -10.22 10.60 20.24
N GLY A 44 -9.47 9.50 20.27
CA GLY A 44 -9.13 8.78 21.47
C GLY A 44 -7.62 8.60 21.60
N GLU A 45 -7.22 7.65 22.44
CA GLU A 45 -5.80 7.32 22.60
C GLU A 45 -5.18 6.82 21.28
N PRO A 46 -3.93 7.24 20.96
CA PRO A 46 -3.24 6.77 19.77
C PRO A 46 -3.09 5.24 19.77
N ALA A 47 -3.44 4.60 18.66
CA ALA A 47 -3.25 3.17 18.52
C ALA A 47 -1.75 2.83 18.48
N THR A 48 -1.33 1.87 19.29
CA THR A 48 0.08 1.43 19.37
C THR A 48 0.33 0.19 18.53
N GLY A 49 1.52 0.08 17.92
CA GLY A 49 1.91 -1.13 17.19
C GLY A 49 1.41 -1.21 15.74
N TRP A 50 0.69 -0.19 15.24
CA TRP A 50 0.21 -0.14 13.86
C TRP A 50 1.32 -0.35 12.83
N HIS A 51 2.41 0.42 12.93
CA HIS A 51 3.53 0.32 11.99
C HIS A 51 4.16 -1.08 12.01
N ALA A 52 4.47 -1.62 13.19
CA ALA A 52 5.05 -2.95 13.33
C ALA A 52 4.15 -4.03 12.69
N HIS A 53 2.85 -3.99 12.99
CA HIS A 53 1.88 -4.95 12.45
C HIS A 53 1.76 -4.86 10.93
N ARG A 54 1.51 -3.65 10.40
CA ARG A 54 1.38 -3.38 8.97
C ARG A 54 2.64 -3.80 8.19
N LEU A 55 3.81 -3.39 8.67
CA LEU A 55 5.08 -3.69 8.00
C LEU A 55 5.42 -5.19 8.08
N SER A 56 5.03 -5.89 9.15
CA SER A 56 5.19 -7.35 9.24
C SER A 56 4.42 -8.10 8.13
N LEU A 57 3.29 -7.54 7.69
CA LEU A 57 2.45 -8.04 6.60
C LEU A 57 2.86 -7.51 5.22
N GLY A 58 3.95 -6.76 5.12
CA GLY A 58 4.47 -6.20 3.87
C GLY A 58 3.62 -5.09 3.25
N VAL A 59 2.69 -4.50 4.01
CA VAL A 59 1.77 -3.47 3.50
C VAL A 59 2.37 -2.09 3.68
N THR A 60 2.45 -1.31 2.61
CA THR A 60 2.94 0.08 2.67
C THR A 60 1.80 1.08 2.81
N GLU A 61 2.08 2.23 3.43
CA GLU A 61 1.10 3.28 3.69
C GLU A 61 1.76 4.66 3.77
N GLY A 62 1.05 5.68 3.29
CA GLY A 62 1.42 7.07 3.47
C GLY A 62 2.50 7.55 2.52
N GLN A 63 2.68 8.87 2.51
CA GLN A 63 3.53 9.57 1.55
C GLN A 63 5.01 9.16 1.65
N GLN A 64 5.50 8.91 2.87
CA GLN A 64 6.90 8.54 3.08
C GLN A 64 7.27 7.21 2.41
N GLU A 65 6.34 6.26 2.39
CA GLU A 65 6.60 4.93 1.83
C GLU A 65 6.22 4.83 0.35
N LEU A 66 5.13 5.48 -0.05
CA LEU A 66 4.65 5.46 -1.44
C LEU A 66 5.44 6.43 -2.33
N GLY A 67 5.98 7.50 -1.75
CA GLY A 67 6.60 8.61 -2.47
C GLY A 67 5.58 9.55 -3.12
N ILE A 68 6.08 10.64 -3.71
CA ILE A 68 5.32 11.53 -4.60
C ILE A 68 5.92 11.40 -6.00
N ASP A 69 5.10 11.04 -6.98
CA ASP A 69 5.48 10.94 -8.40
C ASP A 69 6.68 10.01 -8.70
N GLN A 70 7.03 9.14 -7.77
CA GLN A 70 8.19 8.25 -7.86
C GLN A 70 7.84 6.76 -7.96
N THR A 71 6.58 6.40 -7.73
CA THR A 71 6.10 5.01 -7.71
C THR A 71 4.87 4.89 -8.62
N LEU A 72 4.91 3.95 -9.57
CA LEU A 72 3.73 3.65 -10.38
C LEU A 72 2.71 2.88 -9.55
N TRP A 73 1.42 3.12 -9.78
CA TRP A 73 0.36 2.60 -8.89
C TRP A 73 0.40 1.07 -8.70
N LEU A 74 0.72 0.31 -9.75
CA LEU A 74 0.85 -1.15 -9.63
C LEU A 74 2.16 -1.61 -8.97
N GLU A 75 3.20 -0.77 -8.94
CA GLU A 75 4.43 -1.04 -8.16
C GLU A 75 4.17 -0.91 -6.66
N ALA A 76 3.14 -0.17 -6.25
CA ALA A 76 2.67 -0.10 -4.87
C ALA A 76 1.79 -1.29 -4.44
N ASN A 77 1.74 -2.36 -5.25
CA ASN A 77 0.90 -3.55 -5.03
C ASN A 77 -0.61 -3.26 -4.99
N ALA A 78 -1.05 -2.18 -5.64
CA ALA A 78 -2.45 -1.76 -5.60
C ALA A 78 -3.43 -2.78 -6.21
N ARG A 79 -2.98 -3.65 -7.11
CA ARG A 79 -3.82 -4.76 -7.58
C ARG A 79 -4.08 -5.76 -6.47
N GLU A 80 -3.02 -6.17 -5.79
CA GLU A 80 -3.07 -7.21 -4.76
C GLU A 80 -3.74 -6.74 -3.47
N LEU A 81 -3.66 -5.43 -3.19
CA LEU A 81 -4.24 -4.79 -2.00
C LEU A 81 -5.57 -4.06 -2.28
N ASN A 82 -6.33 -4.53 -3.27
CA ASN A 82 -7.68 -4.04 -3.60
C ASN A 82 -7.79 -2.54 -3.93
N GLY A 83 -6.69 -1.91 -4.35
CA GLY A 83 -6.57 -0.47 -4.65
C GLY A 83 -6.89 -0.07 -6.09
N VAL A 84 -7.25 -1.01 -6.97
CA VAL A 84 -7.63 -0.70 -8.37
C VAL A 84 -8.68 -1.66 -8.89
N SER A 85 -9.66 -1.13 -9.62
CA SER A 85 -10.58 -1.92 -10.44
C SER A 85 -10.23 -1.73 -11.92
N PHE A 86 -10.12 -2.85 -12.65
CA PHE A 86 -9.91 -2.87 -14.10
C PHE A 86 -11.22 -2.91 -14.89
N THR A 87 -12.36 -2.99 -14.20
CA THR A 87 -13.70 -3.10 -14.81
C THR A 87 -14.56 -1.85 -14.60
N LYS A 88 -14.09 -0.87 -13.82
CA LYS A 88 -14.77 0.41 -13.63
C LYS A 88 -14.56 1.37 -14.81
N GLY A 89 -15.38 2.43 -14.85
CA GLY A 89 -15.23 3.53 -15.81
C GLY A 89 -13.93 4.33 -15.66
N CYS A 90 -13.74 5.30 -16.56
CA CYS A 90 -12.51 6.08 -16.66
C CYS A 90 -12.16 6.87 -15.39
N TYR A 91 -10.87 6.91 -15.06
CA TYR A 91 -10.29 7.68 -13.96
C TYR A 91 -8.91 8.22 -14.35
N THR A 92 -8.45 9.27 -13.68
CA THR A 92 -7.15 9.90 -13.96
C THR A 92 -6.00 8.91 -13.78
N GLY A 93 -5.16 8.76 -14.82
CA GLY A 93 -4.03 7.83 -14.81
C GLY A 93 -4.38 6.38 -15.19
N GLN A 94 -5.62 6.12 -15.65
CA GLN A 94 -6.06 4.79 -16.05
C GLN A 94 -5.24 4.22 -17.20
N GLU A 95 -4.87 5.00 -18.22
CA GLU A 95 -4.19 4.47 -19.40
C GLU A 95 -2.84 3.83 -19.03
N ASN A 96 -2.07 4.49 -18.16
CA ASN A 96 -0.80 3.93 -17.71
C ASN A 96 -1.01 2.66 -16.87
N THR A 97 -1.95 2.70 -15.94
CA THR A 97 -2.28 1.56 -15.07
C THR A 97 -2.78 0.36 -15.88
N ALA A 98 -3.66 0.58 -16.85
CA ALA A 98 -4.18 -0.45 -17.74
C ALA A 98 -3.09 -1.01 -18.66
N ARG A 99 -2.21 -0.17 -19.20
CA ARG A 99 -1.06 -0.62 -20.01
C ARG A 99 -0.13 -1.50 -19.19
N MET A 100 0.17 -1.12 -17.95
CA MET A 100 0.95 -1.93 -17.02
C MET A 100 0.25 -3.23 -16.62
N HIS A 101 -1.08 -3.29 -16.66
CA HIS A 101 -1.81 -4.52 -16.36
C HIS A 101 -1.83 -5.51 -17.54
N HIS A 102 -2.01 -5.01 -18.77
CA HIS A 102 -2.27 -5.86 -19.93
C HIS A 102 -1.04 -6.13 -20.81
N ARG A 103 -0.04 -5.24 -20.79
CA ARG A 103 1.06 -5.26 -21.77
C ARG A 103 2.45 -5.24 -21.16
N ALA A 104 2.60 -4.84 -19.91
CA ALA A 104 3.89 -4.83 -19.23
C ALA A 104 3.83 -5.68 -17.97
N LYS A 105 4.92 -6.35 -17.63
CA LYS A 105 5.06 -7.01 -16.33
C LYS A 105 5.40 -5.94 -15.29
N VAL A 106 4.76 -5.99 -14.11
CA VAL A 106 5.22 -5.20 -12.95
C VAL A 106 6.61 -5.72 -12.57
N ASN A 107 7.65 -4.96 -12.91
CA ASN A 107 9.05 -5.39 -12.74
C ASN A 107 9.71 -4.82 -11.48
N ARG A 108 9.05 -3.90 -10.78
CA ARG A 108 9.44 -3.38 -9.47
C ARG A 108 8.25 -3.37 -8.54
N ARG A 109 8.48 -3.58 -7.25
CA ARG A 109 7.44 -3.53 -6.21
C ARG A 109 7.96 -2.86 -4.94
N LEU A 110 7.10 -2.12 -4.27
CA LEU A 110 7.34 -1.69 -2.89
C LEU A 110 7.30 -2.92 -2.00
N VAL A 111 8.34 -3.07 -1.18
CA VAL A 111 8.51 -4.19 -0.26
C VAL A 111 9.11 -3.71 1.04
N VAL A 112 8.83 -4.46 2.11
CA VAL A 112 9.46 -4.27 3.42
C VAL A 112 10.69 -5.17 3.49
N ALA A 113 11.82 -4.64 3.95
CA ALA A 113 13.08 -5.38 4.08
C ALA A 113 13.76 -5.08 5.43
N PRO A 114 14.72 -5.92 5.87
CA PRO A 114 15.60 -5.59 6.99
C PRO A 114 16.29 -4.23 6.80
N LEU A 115 16.50 -3.52 7.89
CA LEU A 115 17.24 -2.27 7.88
C LEU A 115 18.73 -2.53 7.60
N THR A 116 19.26 -1.76 6.67
CA THR A 116 20.64 -1.69 6.20
C THR A 116 20.93 -0.21 5.87
N GLU A 117 22.09 0.08 5.28
CA GLU A 117 22.41 1.43 4.80
C GLU A 117 21.41 1.86 3.71
N ALA A 118 20.84 3.06 3.87
CA ALA A 118 19.89 3.61 2.92
C ALA A 118 20.56 3.92 1.57
N GLY A 119 19.86 3.64 0.48
CA GLY A 119 20.31 3.97 -0.87
C GLY A 119 19.17 4.49 -1.75
N ASP A 120 19.41 4.58 -3.06
CA ASP A 120 18.47 5.20 -4.02
C ASP A 120 17.08 4.56 -4.09
N ARG A 121 16.97 3.30 -3.68
CA ARG A 121 15.70 2.54 -3.65
C ARG A 121 14.95 2.65 -2.33
N THR A 122 15.57 3.21 -1.29
CA THR A 122 14.97 3.34 0.04
C THR A 122 13.91 4.44 0.03
N ARG A 123 12.72 4.12 0.53
CA ARG A 123 11.59 5.05 0.67
C ARG A 123 11.47 5.57 2.09
N ALA A 124 11.52 4.67 3.05
CA ALA A 124 11.40 4.97 4.47
C ALA A 124 12.20 3.97 5.30
N SER A 125 12.70 4.42 6.45
CA SER A 125 13.47 3.59 7.39
C SER A 125 12.80 3.62 8.77
N TYR A 126 12.79 2.49 9.45
CA TYR A 126 12.21 2.28 10.77
C TYR A 126 13.26 1.64 11.70
N PRO A 127 14.21 2.44 12.24
CA PRO A 127 15.29 1.93 13.08
C PRO A 127 14.83 1.08 14.26
N ASP A 128 13.78 1.52 14.96
CA ASP A 128 13.23 0.83 16.13
C ASP A 128 12.63 -0.54 15.80
N LEU A 129 12.29 -0.78 14.53
CA LEU A 129 11.75 -2.05 14.04
C LEU A 129 12.81 -2.90 13.33
N GLY A 130 14.00 -2.34 13.04
CA GLY A 130 14.99 -2.97 12.18
C GLY A 130 14.46 -3.22 10.77
N LEU A 131 13.57 -2.34 10.27
CA LEU A 131 12.93 -2.47 8.95
C LEU A 131 13.12 -1.21 8.10
N MET A 132 13.00 -1.38 6.79
CA MET A 132 12.84 -0.29 5.82
C MET A 132 11.84 -0.67 4.73
N VAL A 133 11.35 0.33 4.00
CA VAL A 133 10.56 0.15 2.78
C VAL A 133 11.42 0.53 1.59
N GLU A 134 11.47 -0.34 0.59
CA GLU A 134 12.22 -0.11 -0.64
C GLU A 134 11.39 -0.42 -1.88
N LEU A 135 11.70 0.26 -2.99
CA LEU A 135 11.23 -0.11 -4.32
C LEU A 135 12.25 -1.04 -4.98
N ARG A 136 12.03 -2.36 -4.93
CA ARG A 136 12.96 -3.36 -5.46
C ARG A 136 12.48 -3.95 -6.78
N ARG A 137 13.42 -4.39 -7.63
CA ARG A 137 13.08 -5.16 -8.84
C ARG A 137 12.61 -6.55 -8.44
N VAL A 138 11.61 -7.08 -9.14
CA VAL A 138 11.06 -8.42 -8.89
C VAL A 138 12.12 -9.51 -9.03
N GLU A 139 13.04 -9.37 -9.99
CA GLU A 139 14.16 -10.30 -10.19
C GLU A 139 15.26 -10.20 -9.12
N SER A 140 15.19 -9.20 -8.24
CA SER A 140 16.20 -8.90 -7.22
C SER A 140 15.53 -8.40 -5.93
N LEU A 141 14.59 -9.20 -5.41
CA LEU A 141 13.94 -8.91 -4.14
C LEU A 141 14.86 -9.14 -2.94
N GLY A 142 15.83 -10.05 -3.04
CA GLY A 142 16.81 -10.32 -1.98
C GLY A 142 16.15 -10.77 -0.68
N ASP A 143 16.51 -10.09 0.42
CA ASP A 143 16.00 -10.32 1.78
C ASP A 143 14.66 -9.64 2.09
N ALA A 144 13.99 -9.10 1.06
CA ALA A 144 12.68 -8.48 1.23
C ALA A 144 11.65 -9.51 1.73
N ARG A 145 10.73 -9.04 2.57
CA ARG A 145 9.58 -9.81 3.02
C ARG A 145 8.67 -10.10 1.83
N VAL A 146 8.34 -11.37 1.64
CA VAL A 146 7.38 -11.84 0.65
C VAL A 146 6.21 -12.51 1.38
N PRO A 147 5.21 -11.73 1.85
CA PRO A 147 4.02 -12.29 2.47
C PRO A 147 3.21 -13.12 1.46
N ALA A 148 2.31 -13.98 1.95
CA ALA A 148 1.56 -14.93 1.11
C ALA A 148 0.79 -14.27 -0.06
N TRP A 149 0.21 -13.07 0.18
CA TRP A 149 -0.48 -12.31 -0.87
C TRP A 149 0.49 -11.85 -1.98
N LEU A 150 1.72 -11.49 -1.63
CA LEU A 150 2.74 -11.09 -2.60
C LEU A 150 3.34 -12.31 -3.31
N ALA A 151 3.60 -13.39 -2.58
CA ALA A 151 4.09 -14.65 -3.15
C ALA A 151 3.17 -15.15 -4.26
N THR A 152 1.86 -15.17 -4.00
CA THR A 152 0.83 -15.52 -5.01
C THR A 152 0.95 -14.66 -6.26
N ALA A 153 1.09 -13.34 -6.08
CA ALA A 153 1.19 -12.40 -7.20
C ALA A 153 2.49 -12.56 -8.03
N LEU A 154 3.59 -12.93 -7.39
CA LEU A 154 4.86 -13.22 -8.05
C LEU A 154 4.80 -14.52 -8.85
N ALA A 155 4.16 -15.57 -8.30
CA ALA A 155 3.99 -16.86 -8.99
C ALA A 155 3.09 -16.75 -10.23
N MET A 156 2.02 -15.96 -10.17
CA MET A 156 1.14 -15.70 -11.32
C MET A 156 1.81 -14.94 -12.48
N GLN A 157 3.03 -14.46 -12.26
CA GLN A 157 3.80 -13.64 -13.20
C GLN A 157 4.97 -14.40 -13.86
N GLU A 158 5.24 -15.64 -13.46
CA GLU A 158 6.20 -16.51 -14.15
C GLU A 158 5.56 -17.07 -15.44
N PRO A 159 6.28 -17.06 -16.58
CA PRO A 159 5.80 -17.78 -17.76
C PRO A 159 5.76 -19.28 -17.45
N ALA A 160 4.70 -19.95 -17.91
CA ALA A 160 4.56 -21.40 -17.87
C ALA A 160 5.67 -22.12 -18.65
#